data_AF-A0A9E4STV0-F1
#
_entry.id   AF-A0A9E4STV0-F1
#
_cell.length_a   1.000
_cell.length_b   1.000
_cell.length_c   1.000
_cell.angle_alpha   90.00
_cell.angle_beta   90.00
_cell.angle_gamma   90.00
#
_symmetry.space_group_name_H-M   'P 1'
#
loop_
_entity.id
_entity.type
_entity.pdbx_description
1 polymer ?
#
loop_
_entity_poly.entity_id
_entity_poly.type
_entity_poly.pdbx_seq_one_letter_code
_entity_poly.pdbx_strand_id
1 'polypeptide(L)'
;SHTGSQVTNEWRVPAIGTPVIQIDIDPSELGRTYPTQVAMQGDAKASVRRLIEASEPVGDRSAWVSRAQELVKEWRDEVAPLANSEAVPIIPERLCTEITKWLPSDAMLVADTGHAGIWTGSMIDMNEPTQGYIRCAGSLGWGLSAAMGAKCALPDRPVLCFTGDGGFWYHIAELETAVRNNIPVVTVINNNHALSQDKRGDERAYEGLEGGSPGELWQFTDVDLSKVAESMGAFGIRVEKPGDIQSAIEQAIASGRPAVVDVVTDQFNSEAPVPWAP
;
A
#
# COMPACT_ATOMS: atom_id res chain seq x y z
N SER A 1 -6.83 12.67 -13.53
CA SER A 1 -6.28 12.17 -12.25
C SER A 1 -6.45 13.21 -11.15
N HIS A 2 -7.04 12.89 -9.99
CA HIS A 2 -7.10 13.88 -8.90
C HIS A 2 -5.75 14.04 -8.19
N THR A 3 -4.86 14.82 -8.79
CA THR A 3 -3.58 15.23 -8.19
C THR A 3 -3.86 16.12 -6.97
N GLY A 4 -3.54 15.62 -5.78
CA GLY A 4 -3.76 16.24 -4.47
C GLY A 4 -2.46 16.52 -3.71
N SER A 5 -2.54 17.13 -2.54
CA SER A 5 -1.35 17.45 -1.72
C SER A 5 -0.54 16.21 -1.34
N GLN A 6 -1.20 15.10 -0.98
CA GLN A 6 -0.52 13.86 -0.60
C GLN A 6 0.34 13.27 -1.73
N VAL A 7 -0.18 13.22 -2.96
CA VAL A 7 0.54 12.65 -4.11
C VAL A 7 1.59 13.60 -4.70
N THR A 8 1.62 14.85 -4.25
CA THR A 8 2.57 15.89 -4.71
C THR A 8 3.52 16.34 -3.62
N ASN A 9 3.58 15.62 -2.50
CA ASN A 9 4.34 15.99 -1.31
C ASN A 9 4.05 17.45 -0.88
N GLU A 10 2.79 17.73 -0.56
CA GLU A 10 2.31 19.06 -0.18
C GLU A 10 2.58 20.14 -1.25
N TRP A 11 2.27 19.78 -2.51
CA TRP A 11 2.46 20.62 -3.70
C TRP A 11 3.92 20.98 -4.01
N ARG A 12 4.89 20.27 -3.42
CA ARG A 12 6.33 20.51 -3.65
C ARG A 12 6.88 19.76 -4.86
N VAL A 13 6.18 18.73 -5.33
CA VAL A 13 6.63 17.87 -6.43
C VAL A 13 5.59 17.81 -7.55
N PRO A 14 5.92 18.26 -8.77
CA PRO A 14 7.17 18.92 -9.14
C PRO A 14 7.33 20.32 -8.51
N ALA A 15 8.56 20.82 -8.44
CA ALA A 15 8.83 22.16 -7.94
C ALA A 15 8.11 23.22 -8.79
N ILE A 16 7.62 24.28 -8.16
CA ILE A 16 6.94 25.38 -8.86
C ILE A 16 7.87 25.99 -9.92
N GLY A 17 7.35 26.16 -11.14
CA GLY A 17 8.11 26.63 -12.30
C GLY A 17 8.73 25.52 -13.14
N THR A 18 8.63 24.25 -12.73
CA THR A 18 9.01 23.10 -13.56
C THR A 18 8.13 23.06 -14.82
N PRO A 19 8.72 22.99 -16.04
CA PRO A 19 8.00 22.69 -17.26
C PRO A 19 7.19 21.38 -17.17
N VAL A 20 5.86 21.46 -17.26
CA VAL A 20 4.96 20.29 -17.21
C VAL A 20 4.24 20.10 -18.53
N ILE A 21 4.31 18.89 -19.08
CA ILE A 21 3.40 18.40 -20.13
C ILE A 21 2.40 17.47 -19.46
N GLN A 22 1.10 17.78 -19.56
CA GLN A 22 0.04 16.98 -18.96
C GLN A 22 -0.83 16.34 -20.05
N ILE A 23 -1.06 15.04 -19.92
CA ILE A 23 -2.02 14.28 -20.71
C ILE A 23 -3.11 13.80 -19.77
N ASP A 24 -4.35 14.20 -19.99
CA ASP A 24 -5.48 13.71 -19.21
C ASP A 24 -6.69 13.48 -20.11
N ILE A 25 -7.49 12.47 -19.81
CA ILE A 25 -8.72 12.19 -20.54
C ILE A 25 -9.84 13.15 -20.11
N ASP A 26 -9.78 13.64 -18.87
CA ASP A 26 -10.70 14.60 -18.29
C ASP A 26 -10.15 16.02 -18.48
N PRO A 27 -10.82 16.89 -19.25
CA PRO A 27 -10.37 18.25 -19.46
C PRO A 27 -10.38 19.10 -18.19
N SER A 28 -11.14 18.73 -17.16
CA SER A 28 -11.20 19.47 -15.89
C SER A 28 -9.94 19.30 -15.01
N GLU A 29 -9.13 18.28 -15.31
CA GLU A 29 -7.87 18.02 -14.59
C GLU A 29 -6.68 18.77 -15.21
N LEU A 30 -6.78 19.20 -16.48
CA LEU A 30 -5.71 19.90 -17.18
C LEU A 30 -5.42 21.24 -16.52
N GLY A 31 -4.22 21.40 -15.96
CA GLY A 31 -3.80 22.63 -15.29
C GLY A 31 -4.49 22.88 -13.95
N ARG A 32 -5.28 21.94 -13.41
CA ARG A 32 -6.02 22.12 -12.16
C ARG A 32 -5.10 22.36 -10.96
N THR A 33 -3.99 21.64 -10.92
CA THR A 33 -3.03 21.68 -9.81
C THR A 33 -1.77 22.48 -10.16
N TYR A 34 -1.12 22.10 -11.26
CA TYR A 34 0.14 22.70 -11.70
C TYR A 34 -0.07 23.40 -13.03
N PRO A 35 0.46 24.62 -13.22
CA PRO A 35 0.48 25.25 -14.54
C PRO A 35 1.16 24.33 -15.56
N THR A 36 0.47 24.04 -16.66
CA THR A 36 1.01 23.21 -17.75
C THR A 36 1.63 24.07 -18.83
N GLN A 37 2.80 23.68 -19.33
CA GLN A 37 3.37 24.25 -20.56
C GLN A 37 2.63 23.74 -21.79
N VAL A 38 2.23 22.46 -21.78
CA VAL A 38 1.39 21.84 -22.81
C VAL A 38 0.36 20.96 -22.12
N ALA A 39 -0.91 21.17 -22.45
CA ALA A 39 -2.03 20.34 -22.01
C ALA A 39 -2.61 19.59 -23.20
N MET A 40 -2.73 18.27 -23.10
CA MET A 40 -3.29 17.40 -24.14
C MET A 40 -4.46 16.63 -23.58
N GLN A 41 -5.66 16.92 -24.09
CA GLN A 41 -6.85 16.13 -23.76
C GLN A 41 -6.85 14.85 -24.60
N GLY A 42 -6.79 13.70 -23.95
CA GLY A 42 -6.85 12.42 -24.64
C GLY A 42 -6.56 11.22 -23.74
N ASP A 43 -6.86 10.03 -24.27
CA ASP A 43 -6.44 8.79 -23.65
C ASP A 43 -4.91 8.72 -23.59
N ALA A 44 -4.34 8.45 -22.40
CA ALA A 44 -2.90 8.47 -22.18
C ALA A 44 -2.18 7.44 -23.06
N LYS A 45 -2.74 6.24 -23.23
CA LYS A 45 -2.15 5.16 -24.03
C LYS A 45 -2.12 5.51 -25.51
N ALA A 46 -3.22 6.01 -26.06
CA ALA A 46 -3.29 6.45 -27.45
C ALA A 46 -2.39 7.65 -27.73
N SER A 47 -2.35 8.61 -26.80
CA SER A 47 -1.53 9.82 -26.92
C SER A 47 -0.04 9.51 -26.88
N VAL A 48 0.42 8.71 -25.91
CA VAL A 48 1.83 8.31 -25.80
C VAL A 48 2.30 7.52 -27.02
N ARG A 49 1.48 6.64 -27.59
CA ARG A 49 1.82 5.94 -28.84
C ARG A 49 2.10 6.90 -29.98
N ARG A 50 1.25 7.90 -30.18
CA ARG A 50 1.46 8.94 -31.21
C ARG A 50 2.68 9.81 -30.93
N LEU A 51 2.95 10.12 -29.67
CA LEU A 51 4.16 10.85 -29.30
C LEU A 51 5.41 10.03 -29.64
N ILE A 52 5.42 8.73 -29.38
CA ILE A 52 6.54 7.84 -29.76
C ILE A 52 6.74 7.83 -31.27
N GLU A 53 5.67 7.73 -32.06
CA GLU A 53 5.73 7.77 -33.53
C GLU A 53 6.27 9.10 -34.08
N ALA A 54 5.96 10.21 -33.40
CA ALA A 54 6.39 11.56 -33.80
C ALA A 54 7.74 11.98 -33.21
N SER A 55 8.29 11.23 -32.26
CA SER A 55 9.54 11.57 -31.57
C SER A 55 10.75 11.06 -32.33
N GLU A 56 11.78 11.90 -32.45
CA GLU A 56 13.09 11.47 -32.91
C GLU A 56 13.91 10.90 -31.75
N PRO A 57 14.86 9.98 -32.01
CA PRO A 57 15.80 9.52 -31.00
C PRO A 57 16.50 10.70 -30.33
N VAL A 58 16.44 10.77 -29.01
CA VAL A 58 17.18 11.76 -28.23
C VAL A 58 18.66 11.38 -28.16
N GLY A 59 19.53 12.39 -28.04
CA GLY A 59 20.95 12.17 -27.78
C GLY A 59 21.24 11.50 -26.44
N ASP A 60 22.52 11.32 -26.12
CA ASP A 60 22.94 10.64 -24.90
C ASP A 60 22.35 11.29 -23.63
N ARG A 61 21.74 10.46 -22.78
CA ARG A 61 21.19 10.82 -21.47
C ARG A 61 21.85 10.03 -20.35
N SER A 62 22.99 9.38 -20.60
CA SER A 62 23.74 8.54 -19.65
C SER A 62 23.92 9.22 -18.30
N ALA A 63 24.34 10.49 -18.26
CA ALA A 63 24.49 11.24 -17.01
C ALA A 63 23.19 11.37 -16.20
N TRP A 64 22.05 11.59 -16.86
CA TRP A 64 20.75 11.67 -16.20
C TRP A 64 20.30 10.30 -15.70
N VAL A 65 20.46 9.26 -16.53
CA VAL A 65 20.14 7.87 -16.18
C VAL A 65 20.98 7.40 -14.99
N SER A 66 22.29 7.66 -15.00
CA SER A 66 23.20 7.35 -13.90
C SER A 66 22.76 8.07 -12.62
N ARG A 67 22.42 9.37 -12.68
CA ARG A 67 21.94 10.09 -11.51
C ARG A 67 20.65 9.50 -10.94
N ALA A 68 19.69 9.12 -11.80
CA ALA A 68 18.45 8.48 -11.34
C ALA A 68 18.72 7.11 -10.69
N GLN A 69 19.63 6.31 -11.26
CA GLN A 69 20.04 5.03 -10.69
C GLN A 69 20.77 5.17 -9.36
N GLU A 70 21.62 6.19 -9.22
CA GLU A 70 22.27 6.54 -7.95
C GLU A 70 21.25 6.87 -6.87
N LEU A 71 20.26 7.73 -7.17
CA LEU A 71 19.20 8.10 -6.21
C LEU A 71 18.39 6.87 -5.74
N VAL A 72 18.03 5.99 -6.68
CA VAL A 72 17.32 4.73 -6.34
C VAL A 72 18.20 3.83 -5.48
N LYS A 73 19.51 3.75 -5.77
CA LYS A 73 20.46 2.97 -4.98
C LYS A 73 20.64 3.55 -3.58
N GLU A 74 20.82 4.87 -3.45
CA GLU A 74 20.94 5.59 -2.18
C GLU A 74 19.73 5.30 -1.28
N TRP A 75 18.51 5.41 -1.82
CA TRP A 75 17.28 5.05 -1.10
C TRP A 75 17.27 3.59 -0.65
N ARG A 76 17.58 2.66 -1.55
CA ARG A 76 17.60 1.21 -1.23
C ARG A 76 18.62 0.88 -0.16
N ASP A 77 19.81 1.50 -0.21
CA ASP A 77 20.85 1.31 0.80
C ASP A 77 20.42 1.91 2.16
N GLU A 78 19.73 3.05 2.16
CA GLU A 78 19.20 3.70 3.37
C GLU A 78 18.16 2.82 4.08
N VAL A 79 17.20 2.25 3.34
CA VAL A 79 16.14 1.42 3.93
C VAL A 79 16.55 -0.03 4.16
N ALA A 80 17.67 -0.50 3.59
CA ALA A 80 18.11 -1.89 3.68
C ALA A 80 18.21 -2.45 5.12
N PRO A 81 18.71 -1.71 6.14
CA PRO A 81 18.73 -2.20 7.51
C PRO A 81 17.34 -2.45 8.10
N LEU A 82 16.35 -1.64 7.74
CA LEU A 82 14.96 -1.77 8.20
C LEU A 82 14.25 -2.90 7.43
N ALA A 83 14.41 -2.92 6.10
CA ALA A 83 13.87 -3.94 5.21
C ALA A 83 14.33 -5.37 5.55
N ASN A 84 15.55 -5.51 6.08
CA ASN A 84 16.13 -6.80 6.50
C ASN A 84 16.16 -6.98 8.03
N SER A 85 15.40 -6.18 8.78
CA SER A 85 15.36 -6.25 10.24
C SER A 85 14.81 -7.60 10.71
N GLU A 86 15.43 -8.15 11.75
CA GLU A 86 14.97 -9.34 12.49
C GLU A 86 14.28 -8.96 13.82
N ALA A 87 13.82 -7.70 13.93
CA ALA A 87 13.15 -7.21 15.13
C ALA A 87 11.86 -7.99 15.46
N VAL A 88 11.61 -8.13 16.76
CA VAL A 88 10.37 -8.66 17.34
C VAL A 88 9.90 -7.67 18.42
N PRO A 89 8.71 -7.04 18.30
CA PRO A 89 7.72 -7.20 17.22
C PRO A 89 8.22 -6.83 15.83
N ILE A 90 7.56 -7.34 14.79
CA ILE A 90 7.95 -7.11 13.38
C ILE A 90 7.77 -5.62 13.05
N ILE A 91 8.72 -5.02 12.33
CA ILE A 91 8.52 -3.66 11.78
C ILE A 91 7.93 -3.73 10.36
N PRO A 92 7.06 -2.78 9.96
CA PRO A 92 6.33 -2.88 8.70
C PRO A 92 7.22 -2.89 7.44
N GLU A 93 8.43 -2.31 7.48
CA GLU A 93 9.42 -2.39 6.39
C GLU A 93 9.77 -3.84 6.04
N ARG A 94 9.98 -4.65 7.08
CA ARG A 94 10.28 -6.07 6.90
C ARG A 94 9.08 -6.81 6.32
N LEU A 95 7.87 -6.51 6.80
CA LEU A 95 6.64 -7.07 6.24
C LEU A 95 6.46 -6.73 4.75
N CYS A 96 6.64 -5.46 4.37
CA CYS A 96 6.56 -5.02 2.97
C CYS A 96 7.62 -5.70 2.08
N THR A 97 8.83 -5.90 2.62
CA THR A 97 9.92 -6.60 1.94
C THR A 97 9.56 -8.06 1.68
N GLU A 98 8.96 -8.76 2.64
CA GLU A 98 8.52 -10.13 2.44
C GLU A 98 7.35 -10.22 1.45
N ILE A 99 6.41 -9.27 1.46
CA ILE A 99 5.36 -9.21 0.44
C ILE A 99 5.98 -9.03 -0.96
N THR A 100 6.94 -8.11 -1.11
CA THR A 100 7.67 -7.89 -2.37
C THR A 100 8.32 -9.17 -2.90
N LYS A 101 9.02 -9.91 -2.02
CA LYS A 101 9.69 -11.17 -2.39
C LYS A 101 8.69 -12.26 -2.77
N TRP A 102 7.54 -12.28 -2.12
CA TRP A 102 6.52 -13.29 -2.34
C TRP A 102 5.72 -13.05 -3.63
N LEU A 103 5.37 -11.79 -3.93
CA LEU A 103 4.39 -11.42 -4.96
C LEU A 103 4.63 -12.15 -6.29
N PRO A 104 3.75 -13.07 -6.69
CA PRO A 104 3.84 -13.74 -7.98
C PRO A 104 3.80 -12.76 -9.16
N SER A 105 4.32 -13.16 -10.32
CA SER A 105 4.43 -12.30 -11.52
C SER A 105 3.10 -11.76 -12.03
N ASP A 106 1.99 -12.41 -11.73
CA ASP A 106 0.64 -12.02 -12.12
C ASP A 106 -0.23 -11.65 -10.91
N ALA A 107 0.34 -11.44 -9.72
CA ALA A 107 -0.45 -11.11 -8.54
C ALA A 107 -1.20 -9.78 -8.66
N MET A 108 -2.30 -9.65 -7.92
CA MET A 108 -2.98 -8.39 -7.68
C MET A 108 -2.82 -8.01 -6.21
N LEU A 109 -2.17 -6.88 -5.94
CA LEU A 109 -2.09 -6.28 -4.62
C LEU A 109 -3.19 -5.24 -4.46
N VAL A 110 -4.03 -5.42 -3.45
CA VAL A 110 -5.07 -4.48 -3.06
C VAL A 110 -4.67 -3.86 -1.73
N ALA A 111 -4.47 -2.55 -1.69
CA ALA A 111 -4.08 -1.84 -0.48
C ALA A 111 -5.27 -1.04 0.08
N ASP A 112 -5.50 -1.17 1.38
CA ASP A 112 -6.51 -0.37 2.09
C ASP A 112 -6.08 1.12 2.20
N THR A 113 -6.98 1.96 2.70
CA THR A 113 -6.71 3.39 2.96
C THR A 113 -5.75 3.58 4.13
N GLY A 114 -5.10 4.75 4.15
CA GLY A 114 -4.31 5.23 5.28
C GLY A 114 -2.87 4.74 5.22
N HIS A 115 -2.31 4.34 6.36
CA HIS A 115 -0.95 3.80 6.43
C HIS A 115 -0.76 2.58 5.50
N ALA A 116 -1.79 1.75 5.28
CA ALA A 116 -1.70 0.64 4.31
C ALA A 116 -1.34 1.11 2.89
N GLY A 117 -1.99 2.17 2.42
CA GLY A 117 -1.69 2.79 1.13
C GLY A 117 -0.31 3.46 1.08
N ILE A 118 0.16 4.03 2.19
CA ILE A 118 1.49 4.65 2.29
C ILE A 118 2.58 3.56 2.28
N TRP A 119 2.46 2.55 3.14
CA TRP A 119 3.40 1.43 3.22
C TRP A 119 3.53 0.68 1.90
N THR A 120 2.41 0.31 1.28
CA THR A 120 2.43 -0.38 -0.02
C THR A 120 2.96 0.51 -1.14
N GLY A 121 2.70 1.81 -1.12
CA GLY A 121 3.21 2.75 -2.13
C GLY A 121 4.70 3.08 -1.98
N SER A 122 5.25 3.02 -0.77
CA SER A 122 6.65 3.38 -0.48
C SER A 122 7.60 2.20 -0.41
N MET A 123 7.14 1.02 0.02
CA MET A 123 8.00 -0.10 0.45
C MET A 123 7.70 -1.43 -0.22
N ILE A 124 6.66 -1.53 -1.06
CA ILE A 124 6.40 -2.74 -1.85
C ILE A 124 6.75 -2.49 -3.31
N ASP A 125 7.70 -3.25 -3.84
CA ASP A 125 8.08 -3.16 -5.25
C ASP A 125 7.21 -4.07 -6.13
N MET A 126 6.65 -3.50 -7.18
CA MET A 126 5.96 -4.23 -8.25
C MET A 126 6.99 -4.61 -9.33
N ASN A 127 7.65 -5.76 -9.15
CA ASN A 127 8.80 -6.20 -9.95
C ASN A 127 8.44 -6.71 -11.36
N GLU A 128 7.17 -7.02 -11.62
CA GLU A 128 6.72 -7.58 -12.89
C GLU A 128 5.61 -6.72 -13.52
N PRO A 129 5.66 -6.45 -14.84
CA PRO A 129 4.69 -5.57 -15.51
C PRO A 129 3.27 -6.12 -15.55
N THR A 130 3.11 -7.42 -15.28
CA THR A 130 1.81 -8.12 -15.21
C THR A 130 1.18 -8.06 -13.81
N GLN A 131 1.93 -7.66 -12.78
CA GLN A 131 1.37 -7.45 -11.46
C GLN A 131 0.41 -6.25 -11.48
N GLY A 132 -0.71 -6.39 -10.77
CA GLY A 132 -1.69 -5.34 -10.58
C GLY A 132 -1.58 -4.70 -9.21
N TYR A 133 -1.87 -3.41 -9.13
CA TYR A 133 -1.99 -2.68 -7.87
C TYR A 133 -3.26 -1.84 -7.89
N ILE A 134 -4.08 -1.96 -6.85
CA ILE A 134 -5.25 -1.10 -6.65
C ILE A 134 -5.23 -0.61 -5.20
N ARG A 135 -5.42 0.69 -5.01
CA ARG A 135 -5.61 1.30 -3.70
C ARG A 135 -6.85 2.18 -3.71
N CYS A 136 -7.43 2.39 -2.54
CA CYS A 136 -8.39 3.47 -2.31
C CYS A 136 -7.73 4.63 -1.57
N ALA A 137 -8.42 5.76 -1.56
CA ALA A 137 -8.05 6.93 -0.77
C ALA A 137 -9.29 7.44 -0.04
N GLY A 138 -9.22 7.54 1.29
CA GLY A 138 -10.27 8.15 2.11
C GLY A 138 -11.44 7.22 2.48
N SER A 139 -11.31 5.90 2.32
CA SER A 139 -12.33 4.92 2.73
C SER A 139 -11.67 3.75 3.45
N LEU A 140 -11.44 3.92 4.76
CA LEU A 140 -10.85 2.88 5.61
C LEU A 140 -11.74 1.63 5.67
N GLY A 141 -11.14 0.45 5.57
CA GLY A 141 -11.82 -0.85 5.55
C GLY A 141 -12.26 -1.34 4.17
N TRP A 142 -12.06 -0.55 3.13
CA TRP A 142 -12.41 -0.91 1.75
C TRP A 142 -11.61 -2.13 1.24
N GLY A 143 -10.40 -2.32 1.73
CA GLY A 143 -9.43 -3.31 1.24
C GLY A 143 -9.99 -4.73 1.06
N LEU A 144 -10.64 -5.29 2.09
CA LEU A 144 -11.14 -6.68 2.06
C LEU A 144 -12.18 -6.88 0.94
N SER A 145 -13.22 -6.05 0.93
CA SER A 145 -14.30 -6.13 -0.06
C SER A 145 -13.80 -5.89 -1.49
N ALA A 146 -12.85 -4.96 -1.65
CA ALA A 146 -12.22 -4.70 -2.94
C ALA A 146 -11.38 -5.88 -3.43
N ALA A 147 -10.63 -6.52 -2.53
CA ALA A 147 -9.83 -7.69 -2.85
C ALA A 147 -10.70 -8.90 -3.19
N MET A 148 -11.84 -9.07 -2.53
CA MET A 148 -12.85 -10.07 -2.94
C MET A 148 -13.36 -9.80 -4.35
N GLY A 149 -13.70 -8.54 -4.68
CA GLY A 149 -14.11 -8.15 -6.02
C GLY A 149 -13.03 -8.42 -7.08
N ALA A 150 -11.78 -8.07 -6.78
CA ALA A 150 -10.63 -8.36 -7.63
C ALA A 150 -10.44 -9.87 -7.84
N LYS A 151 -10.62 -10.69 -6.78
CA LYS A 151 -10.52 -12.15 -6.87
C LYS A 151 -11.63 -12.75 -7.72
N CYS A 152 -12.86 -12.23 -7.63
CA CYS A 152 -13.95 -12.64 -8.51
C CYS A 152 -13.70 -12.27 -9.99
N ALA A 153 -13.09 -11.11 -10.24
CA ALA A 153 -12.73 -10.69 -11.60
C ALA A 153 -11.53 -11.44 -12.18
N LEU A 154 -10.63 -11.92 -11.30
CA LEU A 154 -9.36 -12.57 -11.64
C LEU A 154 -9.26 -13.93 -10.90
N PRO A 155 -10.12 -14.91 -11.21
CA PRO A 155 -10.25 -16.14 -10.41
C PRO A 155 -8.94 -16.94 -10.35
N ASP A 156 -8.16 -16.94 -11.42
CA ASP A 156 -6.92 -17.71 -11.53
C ASP A 156 -5.68 -16.98 -11.00
N ARG A 157 -5.78 -15.67 -10.73
CA ARG A 157 -4.64 -14.87 -10.25
C ARG A 157 -4.60 -14.83 -8.71
N PRO A 158 -3.41 -14.84 -8.09
CA PRO A 158 -3.28 -14.54 -6.68
C PRO A 158 -3.75 -13.12 -6.38
N VAL A 159 -4.60 -12.95 -5.36
CA VAL A 159 -5.03 -11.63 -4.88
C VAL A 159 -4.69 -11.50 -3.41
N LEU A 160 -3.84 -10.52 -3.11
CA LEU A 160 -3.39 -10.19 -1.76
C LEU A 160 -4.03 -8.86 -1.34
N CYS A 161 -4.73 -8.85 -0.21
CA CYS A 161 -5.16 -7.63 0.46
C CYS A 161 -4.12 -7.25 1.53
N PHE A 162 -3.62 -6.02 1.49
CA PHE A 162 -2.81 -5.44 2.57
C PHE A 162 -3.62 -4.40 3.33
N THR A 163 -3.81 -4.61 4.63
CA THR A 163 -4.59 -3.72 5.51
C THR A 163 -3.93 -3.59 6.87
N GLY A 164 -4.28 -2.55 7.64
CA GLY A 164 -4.09 -2.53 9.08
C GLY A 164 -5.23 -3.25 9.81
N ASP A 165 -5.03 -3.57 11.08
CA ASP A 165 -6.06 -4.15 11.96
C ASP A 165 -7.26 -3.22 12.13
N GLY A 166 -7.04 -1.92 12.30
CA GLY A 166 -8.12 -0.92 12.33
C GLY A 166 -8.96 -0.89 11.06
N GLY A 167 -8.34 -0.99 9.88
CA GLY A 167 -9.05 -1.11 8.60
C GLY A 167 -9.86 -2.40 8.50
N PHE A 168 -9.27 -3.52 8.93
CA PHE A 168 -9.94 -4.81 8.93
C PHE A 168 -11.20 -4.81 9.81
N TRP A 169 -11.16 -4.17 10.98
CA TRP A 169 -12.30 -4.08 11.89
C TRP A 169 -13.56 -3.42 11.29
N TYR A 170 -13.41 -2.48 10.35
CA TYR A 170 -14.55 -1.80 9.72
C TYR A 170 -15.46 -2.77 8.96
N HIS A 171 -14.87 -3.77 8.30
CA HIS A 171 -15.58 -4.68 7.41
C HIS A 171 -15.25 -6.15 7.64
N ILE A 172 -14.85 -6.52 8.87
CA ILE A 172 -14.52 -7.91 9.24
C ILE A 172 -15.66 -8.90 8.93
N ALA A 173 -16.91 -8.45 9.01
CA ALA A 173 -18.08 -9.25 8.65
C ALA A 173 -18.04 -9.77 7.20
N GLU A 174 -17.35 -9.10 6.27
CA GLU A 174 -17.22 -9.56 4.88
C GLU A 174 -16.37 -10.83 4.74
N LEU A 175 -15.61 -11.20 5.79
CA LEU A 175 -14.97 -12.51 5.83
C LEU A 175 -16.01 -13.64 5.81
N GLU A 176 -17.18 -13.45 6.42
CA GLU A 176 -18.31 -14.40 6.30
C GLU A 176 -18.74 -14.52 4.85
N THR A 177 -18.92 -13.40 4.15
CA THR A 177 -19.27 -13.38 2.73
C THR A 177 -18.24 -14.13 1.90
N ALA A 178 -16.94 -13.91 2.14
CA ALA A 178 -15.87 -14.59 1.43
C ALA A 178 -15.90 -16.10 1.66
N VAL A 179 -16.14 -16.55 2.90
CA VAL A 179 -16.25 -17.98 3.25
C VAL A 179 -17.48 -18.61 2.60
N ARG A 180 -18.66 -18.01 2.76
CA ARG A 180 -19.92 -18.54 2.21
C ARG A 180 -19.92 -18.63 0.69
N ASN A 181 -19.22 -17.72 0.00
CA ASN A 181 -19.09 -17.72 -1.46
C ASN A 181 -17.79 -18.36 -1.96
N ASN A 182 -16.97 -18.92 -1.07
CA ASN A 182 -15.69 -19.53 -1.41
C ASN A 182 -14.80 -18.62 -2.28
N ILE A 183 -14.59 -17.38 -1.84
CA ILE A 183 -13.73 -16.38 -2.51
C ILE A 183 -12.34 -16.41 -1.84
N PRO A 184 -11.33 -17.08 -2.41
CA PRO A 184 -10.07 -17.34 -1.73
C PRO A 184 -9.12 -16.14 -1.85
N VAL A 185 -9.48 -15.06 -1.15
CA VAL A 185 -8.64 -13.88 -0.97
C VAL A 185 -7.72 -14.09 0.24
N VAL A 186 -6.45 -13.71 0.10
CA VAL A 186 -5.49 -13.70 1.21
C VAL A 186 -5.37 -12.28 1.74
N THR A 187 -5.73 -12.08 3.01
CA THR A 187 -5.65 -10.77 3.69
C THR A 187 -4.48 -10.78 4.66
N VAL A 188 -3.44 -10.00 4.35
CA VAL A 188 -2.30 -9.75 5.25
C VAL A 188 -2.60 -8.50 6.05
N ILE A 189 -2.62 -8.66 7.38
CA ILE A 189 -2.91 -7.61 8.33
C ILE A 189 -1.61 -7.16 8.98
N ASN A 190 -1.24 -5.90 8.82
CA ASN A 190 -0.27 -5.21 9.65
C ASN A 190 -0.94 -4.86 10.98
N ASN A 191 -0.94 -5.80 11.93
CA ASN A 191 -1.63 -5.67 13.20
C ASN A 191 -0.68 -5.03 14.22
N ASN A 192 -0.85 -3.73 14.43
CA ASN A 192 -0.08 -2.97 15.40
C ASN A 192 -0.94 -2.50 16.59
N HIS A 193 -2.13 -3.10 16.71
CA HIS A 193 -3.13 -2.82 17.74
C HIS A 193 -3.50 -1.34 17.78
N ALA A 194 -3.60 -0.68 16.61
CA ALA A 194 -3.81 0.75 16.55
C ALA A 194 -4.37 1.31 15.23
N LEU A 195 -5.08 2.42 15.35
CA LEU A 195 -5.26 3.43 14.31
C LEU A 195 -4.09 4.42 14.34
N SER A 196 -2.87 3.95 14.07
CA SER A 196 -1.65 4.75 14.28
C SER A 196 -1.58 6.04 13.48
N GLN A 197 -2.34 6.18 12.40
CA GLN A 197 -2.42 7.43 11.64
C GLN A 197 -3.10 8.56 12.42
N ASP A 198 -4.00 8.22 13.35
CA ASP A 198 -4.73 9.19 14.17
C ASP A 198 -3.90 9.66 15.36
N LYS A 199 -2.90 8.87 15.79
CA LYS A 199 -2.04 9.13 16.96
C LYS A 199 -1.60 10.59 17.07
N ARG A 200 -0.96 11.13 16.03
CA ARG A 200 -0.44 12.51 16.06
C ARG A 200 -1.55 13.56 16.16
N GLY A 201 -2.68 13.31 15.50
CA GLY A 201 -3.85 14.18 15.54
C GLY A 201 -4.48 14.21 16.93
N ASP A 202 -4.71 13.02 17.49
CA ASP A 202 -5.36 12.83 18.78
C ASP A 202 -4.45 13.30 19.94
N GLU A 203 -3.18 12.93 19.96
CA GLU A 203 -2.24 13.40 20.99
C GLU A 203 -2.18 14.93 21.05
N ARG A 204 -2.17 15.61 19.89
CA ARG A 204 -2.20 17.07 19.82
C ARG A 204 -3.54 17.67 20.23
N ALA A 205 -4.66 17.05 19.82
CA ALA A 205 -5.99 17.58 20.13
C ALA A 205 -6.33 17.52 21.62
N TYR A 206 -5.74 16.54 22.33
CA TYR A 206 -6.00 16.28 23.74
C TYR A 206 -4.84 16.68 24.66
N GLU A 207 -3.80 17.32 24.12
CA GLU A 207 -2.67 17.83 24.91
C GLU A 207 -3.17 18.81 25.99
N GLY A 208 -2.90 18.50 27.26
CA GLY A 208 -3.26 19.35 28.41
C GLY A 208 -4.73 19.27 28.85
N LEU A 209 -5.56 18.41 28.26
CA LEU A 209 -6.91 18.14 28.76
C LEU A 209 -6.88 17.15 29.93
N GLU A 210 -7.58 17.47 31.02
CA GLU A 210 -7.70 16.57 32.16
C GLU A 210 -8.76 15.47 31.91
N GLY A 211 -8.47 14.24 32.33
CA GLY A 211 -9.49 13.19 32.47
C GLY A 211 -9.54 12.10 31.38
N GLY A 212 -8.59 12.04 30.44
CA GLY A 212 -8.50 10.95 29.46
C GLY A 212 -7.09 10.71 28.94
N SER A 213 -6.82 9.48 28.46
CA SER A 213 -5.60 9.16 27.71
C SER A 213 -5.92 9.20 26.22
N PRO A 214 -5.23 10.01 25.39
CA PRO A 214 -5.47 10.04 23.94
C PRO A 214 -5.34 8.67 23.28
N GLY A 215 -4.54 7.78 23.87
CA GLY A 215 -4.39 6.39 23.44
C GLY A 215 -5.69 5.60 23.43
N GLU A 216 -6.68 5.93 24.27
CA GLU A 216 -7.96 5.22 24.30
C GLU A 216 -8.79 5.38 23.01
N LEU A 217 -8.48 6.38 22.18
CA LEU A 217 -9.17 6.65 20.92
C LEU A 217 -8.65 5.81 19.77
N TRP A 218 -7.36 5.47 19.80
CA TRP A 218 -6.68 4.86 18.66
C TRP A 218 -5.98 3.54 18.99
N GLN A 219 -5.81 3.17 20.26
CA GLN A 219 -5.21 1.88 20.64
C GLN A 219 -6.29 0.81 20.81
N PHE A 220 -6.02 -0.36 20.25
CA PHE A 220 -6.82 -1.55 20.43
C PHE A 220 -6.17 -2.49 21.45
N THR A 221 -6.97 -3.40 22.00
CA THR A 221 -6.43 -4.54 22.73
C THR A 221 -5.79 -5.54 21.78
N ASP A 222 -4.84 -6.33 22.27
CA ASP A 222 -4.26 -7.43 21.49
C ASP A 222 -5.31 -8.53 21.20
N VAL A 223 -5.79 -8.56 19.96
CA VAL A 223 -6.71 -9.56 19.44
C VAL A 223 -6.00 -10.39 18.38
N ASP A 224 -6.10 -11.70 18.53
CA ASP A 224 -5.65 -12.67 17.52
C ASP A 224 -6.68 -12.77 16.39
N LEU A 225 -6.48 -11.97 15.35
CA LEU A 225 -7.39 -11.89 14.21
C LEU A 225 -7.37 -13.18 13.38
N SER A 226 -6.31 -13.97 13.47
CA SER A 226 -6.24 -15.28 12.84
C SER A 226 -7.26 -16.26 13.45
N LYS A 227 -7.38 -16.29 14.79
CA LYS A 227 -8.40 -17.11 15.48
C LYS A 227 -9.82 -16.62 15.21
N VAL A 228 -10.02 -15.31 15.09
CA VAL A 228 -11.32 -14.76 14.66
C VAL A 228 -11.67 -15.27 13.27
N ALA A 229 -10.71 -15.27 12.35
CA ALA A 229 -10.91 -15.78 10.99
C ALA A 229 -11.24 -17.28 10.98
N GLU A 230 -10.53 -18.10 11.76
CA GLU A 230 -10.84 -19.53 11.92
C GLU A 230 -12.27 -19.76 12.43
N SER A 231 -12.71 -18.98 13.41
CA SER A 231 -14.08 -19.04 13.95
C SER A 231 -15.15 -18.73 12.89
N MET A 232 -14.82 -17.87 11.93
CA MET A 232 -15.69 -17.54 10.78
C MET A 232 -15.59 -18.55 9.63
N GLY A 233 -14.72 -19.56 9.73
CA GLY A 233 -14.52 -20.60 8.72
C GLY A 233 -13.46 -20.28 7.66
N ALA A 234 -12.70 -19.20 7.82
CA ALA A 234 -11.54 -18.88 7.00
C ALA A 234 -10.28 -19.64 7.47
N PHE A 235 -9.21 -19.60 6.68
CA PHE A 235 -7.88 -19.98 7.14
C PHE A 235 -7.30 -18.82 7.96
N GLY A 236 -6.77 -19.11 9.15
CA GLY A 236 -6.08 -18.12 9.98
C GLY A 236 -4.66 -18.57 10.28
N ILE A 237 -3.71 -17.65 10.17
CA ILE A 237 -2.36 -17.84 10.72
C ILE A 237 -1.87 -16.54 11.35
N ARG A 238 -1.37 -16.61 12.58
CA ARG A 238 -0.71 -15.50 13.27
C ARG A 238 0.80 -15.59 13.09
N VAL A 239 1.43 -14.46 12.81
CA VAL A 239 2.87 -14.34 12.55
C VAL A 239 3.47 -13.37 13.55
N GLU A 240 4.39 -13.86 14.37
CA GLU A 240 5.05 -13.05 15.43
C GLU A 240 6.55 -12.85 15.19
N LYS A 241 7.11 -13.52 14.18
CA LYS A 241 8.53 -13.45 13.83
C LYS A 241 8.73 -13.16 12.34
N PRO A 242 9.72 -12.32 11.97
CA PRO A 242 10.02 -12.00 10.57
C PRO A 242 10.22 -13.22 9.67
N GLY A 243 10.90 -14.25 10.17
CA GLY A 243 11.21 -15.47 9.42
C GLY A 243 9.99 -16.32 9.03
N ASP A 244 8.83 -16.09 9.65
CA ASP A 244 7.63 -16.90 9.44
C ASP A 244 6.68 -16.29 8.40
N ILE A 245 6.93 -15.05 7.94
CA ILE A 245 6.03 -14.30 7.04
C ILE A 245 5.84 -15.02 5.69
N GLN A 246 6.92 -15.40 5.00
CA GLN A 246 6.84 -16.08 3.70
C GLN A 246 6.00 -17.35 3.78
N SER A 247 6.36 -18.23 4.71
CA SER A 247 5.68 -19.51 4.92
C SER A 247 4.19 -19.32 5.25
N ALA A 248 3.85 -18.27 6.03
CA ALA A 248 2.47 -17.99 6.36
C ALA A 248 1.63 -17.57 5.14
N ILE A 249 2.20 -16.73 4.25
CA ILE A 249 1.51 -16.32 3.02
C ILE A 249 1.39 -17.51 2.06
N GLU A 250 2.44 -18.32 1.91
CA GLU A 250 2.40 -19.55 1.11
C GLU A 250 1.33 -20.54 1.58
N GLN A 251 1.25 -20.77 2.89
CA GLN A 251 0.20 -21.62 3.50
C GLN A 251 -1.19 -21.05 3.28
N ALA A 252 -1.36 -19.73 3.41
CA ALA A 252 -2.63 -19.05 3.19
C ALA A 252 -3.14 -19.25 1.76
N ILE A 253 -2.30 -19.09 0.73
CA ILE A 253 -2.68 -19.41 -0.65
C ILE A 253 -2.99 -20.89 -0.81
N ALA A 254 -2.09 -21.75 -0.35
CA ALA A 254 -2.18 -23.20 -0.55
C ALA A 254 -3.44 -23.80 0.10
N SER A 255 -4.00 -23.12 1.10
CA SER A 255 -5.27 -23.48 1.72
C SER A 255 -6.44 -23.48 0.73
N GLY A 256 -6.37 -22.68 -0.34
CA GLY A 256 -7.47 -22.50 -1.30
C GLY A 256 -8.73 -21.89 -0.70
N ARG A 257 -8.63 -21.29 0.49
CA ARG A 257 -9.73 -20.71 1.27
C ARG A 257 -9.52 -19.20 1.43
N PRO A 258 -10.56 -18.41 1.75
CA PRO A 258 -10.34 -17.07 2.29
C PRO A 258 -9.40 -17.17 3.49
N ALA A 259 -8.42 -16.29 3.57
CA ALA A 259 -7.35 -16.40 4.55
C ALA A 259 -7.02 -15.06 5.22
N VAL A 260 -6.69 -15.12 6.50
CA VAL A 260 -6.14 -14.01 7.29
C VAL A 260 -4.75 -14.40 7.78
N VAL A 261 -3.75 -13.62 7.36
CA VAL A 261 -2.38 -13.65 7.85
C VAL A 261 -2.24 -12.46 8.80
N ASP A 262 -2.37 -12.72 10.09
CA ASP A 262 -2.32 -11.72 11.16
C ASP A 262 -0.87 -11.49 11.59
N VAL A 263 -0.23 -10.43 11.08
CA VAL A 263 1.18 -10.14 11.35
C VAL A 263 1.29 -9.15 12.51
N VAL A 264 1.84 -9.60 13.63
CA VAL A 264 2.03 -8.76 14.82
C VAL A 264 3.20 -7.80 14.58
N THR A 265 2.89 -6.52 14.56
CA THR A 265 3.84 -5.46 14.23
C THR A 265 4.00 -4.44 15.36
N ASP A 266 5.13 -3.75 15.37
CA ASP A 266 5.45 -2.75 16.38
C ASP A 266 4.50 -1.55 16.29
N GLN A 267 3.78 -1.28 17.38
CA GLN A 267 2.89 -0.12 17.52
C GLN A 267 3.64 1.22 17.40
N PHE A 268 4.89 1.27 17.88
CA PHE A 268 5.68 2.50 17.91
C PHE A 268 6.39 2.80 16.60
N ASN A 269 6.60 1.78 15.76
CA ASN A 269 7.25 1.90 14.46
C ASN A 269 6.22 1.77 13.34
N SER A 270 5.24 2.67 13.35
CA SER A 270 4.02 2.58 12.52
C SER A 270 3.96 3.59 11.36
N GLU A 271 4.91 4.53 11.30
CA GLU A 271 5.04 5.51 10.23
C GLU A 271 5.99 5.00 9.14
N ALA A 272 5.57 5.11 7.88
CA ALA A 272 6.45 4.78 6.77
C ALA A 272 7.62 5.77 6.69
N PRO A 273 8.81 5.32 6.25
CA PRO A 273 9.91 6.21 5.92
C PRO A 273 9.43 7.32 4.99
N VAL A 274 9.87 8.55 5.28
CA VAL A 274 9.54 9.70 4.42
C VAL A 274 10.13 9.41 3.04
N PRO A 275 9.32 9.46 1.97
CA PRO A 275 9.82 9.23 0.62
C PRO A 275 10.95 10.21 0.31
N TRP A 276 11.93 9.76 -0.48
CA TRP A 276 12.98 10.63 -1.00
C TRP A 276 12.36 11.88 -1.67
N ALA A 277 12.90 13.05 -1.34
CA ALA A 277 12.49 14.32 -1.91
C ALA A 277 13.71 15.04 -2.53
N PRO A 278 13.57 15.61 -3.74
CA PRO A 278 14.62 16.39 -4.41
C PRO A 278 14.89 17.76 -3.75
#